data_AF-A0A9W4K2V3-F1
#
_entry.id   AF-A0A9W4K2V3-F1
#
_cell.length_a   1.000
_cell.length_b   1.000
_cell.length_c   1.000
_cell.angle_alpha   90.00
_cell.angle_beta   90.00
_cell.angle_gamma   90.00
#
_symmetry.space_group_name_H-M   'P 1'
#
loop_
_entity.id
_entity.type
_entity.pdbx_description
1 polymer ?
#
loop_
_entity_poly.entity_id
_entity_poly.type
_entity_poly.pdbx_seq_one_letter_code
_entity_poly.pdbx_strand_id
1 'polypeptide(L)' 'KYEEAEAIHRRTLQDREKVLGPEHPDTLTSVSNLGSVLESQGKYEEAEA' A
#
# COMPACT_ATOMS: atom_id res chain seq x y z
N LYS A 1 10.35 9.19 8.05
CA LYS A 1 10.89 8.32 6.99
C LYS A 1 9.86 7.28 6.54
N TYR A 2 9.24 6.53 7.44
CA TYR A 2 8.19 5.58 7.06
C TYR A 2 6.85 6.24 6.66
N GLU A 3 6.47 7.35 7.30
CA GLU A 3 5.25 8.09 6.94
C GLU A 3 5.26 8.65 5.50
N GLU A 4 6.41 9.09 5.01
CA GLU A 4 6.56 9.58 3.63
C GLU A 4 6.46 8.43 2.62
N ALA A 5 7.08 7.29 2.92
CA ALA A 5 6.96 6.07 2.12
C ALA A 5 5.49 5.57 2.09
N GLU A 6 4.82 5.58 3.23
CA GLU A 6 3.41 5.21 3.37
C GLU A 6 2.51 6.12 2.53
N ALA A 7 2.70 7.44 2.59
CA ALA A 7 1.94 8.39 1.79
C ALA A 7 2.13 8.18 0.28
N ILE A 8 3.36 7.89 -0.16
CA ILE A 8 3.67 7.57 -1.56
C ILE A 8 2.99 6.25 -1.97
N HIS A 9 3.03 5.22 -1.12
CA HIS A 9 2.38 3.94 -1.40
C HIS A 9 0.85 4.06 -1.47
N ARG A 10 0.21 4.79 -0.57
CA ARG A 10 -1.24 5.03 -0.61
C ARG A 10 -1.67 5.78 -1.87
N ARG A 11 -0.91 6.80 -2.27
CA ARG A 11 -1.18 7.55 -3.51
C ARG A 11 -1.02 6.66 -4.75
N THR A 12 0.07 5.90 -4.80
CA THR A 12 0.33 4.96 -5.91
C THR A 12 -0.75 3.89 -6.00
N LEU A 13 -1.24 3.40 -4.86
CA LEU A 13 -2.31 2.42 -4.81
C LEU A 13 -3.61 2.99 -5.40
N GLN A 14 -4.03 4.20 -4.99
CA GLN A 14 -5.21 4.85 -5.57
C GLN A 14 -5.12 5.07 -7.08
N ASP A 15 -3.95 5.46 -7.58
CA ASP A 15 -3.75 5.66 -9.02
C ASP A 15 -3.80 4.31 -9.77
N ARG A 16 -3.21 3.24 -9.20
CA ARG A 16 -3.25 1.89 -9.77
C ARG A 16 -4.66 1.29 -9.75
N GLU A 17 -5.40 1.44 -8.67
CA GLU A 17 -6.79 0.99 -8.58
C GLU A 17 -7.68 1.66 -9.64
N LYS A 18 -7.47 2.97 -9.90
CA LYS A 18 -8.23 3.71 -10.92
C LYS A 18 -7.88 3.30 -12.35
N VAL A 19 -6.60 3.03 -12.62
CA VAL A 19 -6.12 2.77 -13.99
C VAL A 19 -6.22 1.29 -14.36
N LEU A 20 -5.84 0.40 -13.43
CA LEU A 20 -5.65 -1.02 -13.67
C LEU A 20 -6.76 -1.87 -13.02
N GLY A 21 -7.45 -1.33 -12.01
CA GLY A 21 -8.43 -2.04 -11.21
C GLY A 21 -7.81 -2.67 -9.95
N PRO A 22 -8.66 -3.05 -8.98
CA PRO A 22 -8.23 -3.60 -7.68
C PRO A 22 -7.57 -4.99 -7.79
N GLU A 23 -8.00 -5.82 -8.75
CA GLU A 23 -7.49 -7.19 -8.92
C GLU A 23 -6.23 -7.28 -9.78
N HIS A 24 -5.75 -6.16 -10.34
CA HIS A 24 -4.57 -6.18 -11.19
C HIS A 24 -3.32 -6.56 -10.39
N PRO A 25 -2.42 -7.44 -10.91
CA PRO A 25 -1.22 -7.87 -10.18
C PRO A 25 -0.36 -6.73 -9.63
N ASP A 26 -0.21 -5.64 -10.39
CA ASP A 26 0.54 -4.46 -9.93
C ASP A 26 -0.16 -3.69 -8.80
N THR A 27 -1.49 -3.71 -8.76
CA THR A 27 -2.27 -3.10 -7.67
C THR A 27 -2.08 -3.94 -6.41
N LEU A 28 -2.22 -5.26 -6.51
CA LEU A 28 -2.00 -6.21 -5.40
C LEU A 28 -0.58 -6.13 -4.83
N THR A 29 0.42 -6.03 -5.71
CA THR A 29 1.83 -5.84 -5.30
C THR A 29 2.02 -4.54 -4.52
N SER A 30 1.31 -3.48 -4.92
CA SER A 30 1.33 -2.19 -4.22
C SER A 30 0.70 -2.28 -2.82
N VAL A 31 -0.39 -3.04 -2.68
CA VAL A 31 -1.02 -3.33 -1.38
C VAL A 31 -0.07 -4.09 -0.46
N SER A 32 0.58 -5.16 -0.96
CA SER A 32 1.54 -5.92 -0.15
C SER A 32 2.71 -5.06 0.33
N ASN A 33 3.23 -4.17 -0.52
CA ASN A 33 4.30 -3.25 -0.13
C ASN A 33 3.85 -2.25 0.94
N LEU A 34 2.61 -1.76 0.86
CA LEU A 34 2.03 -0.90 1.90
C LEU A 34 1.90 -1.64 3.23
N GLY A 35 1.45 -2.90 3.20
CA GLY A 35 1.41 -3.79 4.37
C GLY A 35 2.78 -3.95 5.04
N SER A 36 3.84 -4.21 4.27
CA SER A 36 5.21 -4.32 4.82
C SER A 36 5.73 -3.02 5.43
N VAL A 37 5.36 -1.86 4.87
CA VAL A 37 5.70 -0.55 5.44
C VAL A 37 4.97 -0.32 6.76
N LEU A 38 3.70 -0.70 6.86
CA LEU A 38 2.89 -0.57 8.09
C LEU A 38 3.36 -1.54 9.17
N GLU A 39 3.70 -2.78 8.81
CA GLU A 39 4.34 -3.76 9.69
C GLU A 39 5.66 -3.21 10.26
N SER A 40 6.50 -2.61 9.41
CA SER A 40 7.76 -1.98 9.81
C SER A 40 7.57 -0.77 10.73
N GLN A 41 6.39 -0.14 10.72
CA GLN A 41 6.01 0.93 11.63
C GLN A 41 5.40 0.42 12.95
N GLY A 42 5.19 -0.89 13.10
CA GLY A 42 4.47 -1.48 14.23
C GLY A 42 2.96 -1.20 14.21
N LYS A 43 2.42 -0.72 13.07
CA LYS A 43 0.99 -0.47 12.86
C LYS A 43 0.30 -1.71 12.31
N TYR A 44 0.32 -2.79 13.09
CA TYR A 44 -0.22 -4.08 12.68
C TYR A 44 -1.71 -4.04 12.35
N GLU A 45 -2.50 -3.21 13.04
CA GLU A 45 -3.93 -3.07 12.80
C GLU A 45 -4.26 -2.48 11.42
N GLU A 46 -3.38 -1.65 10.84
CA GLU A 46 -3.57 -1.11 9.48
C GLU A 46 -3.03 -2.04 8.39
N ALA A 47 -2.20 -3.04 8.74
CA ALA A 47 -1.61 -3.99 7.80
C ALA A 47 -2.51 -5.21 7.54
N GLU A 48 -3.45 -5.52 8.44
CA GLU A 48 -4.35 -6.67 8.37
C GLU A 48 -5.71 -6.36 7.69
N ALA A 49 -6.01 -5.08 7.44
CA ALA A 49 -7.26 -4.60 6.84
C ALA A 49 -7.22 -4.57 5.30
#